data_AF-A0A8T4ECU0-F1
#
_entry.id   AF-A0A8T4ECU0-F1
#
_cell.length_a   1.000
_cell.length_b   1.000
_cell.length_c   1.000
_cell.angle_alpha   90.00
_cell.angle_beta   90.00
_cell.angle_gamma   90.00
#
_symmetry.space_group_name_H-M   'P 1'
#
loop_
_entity.id
_entity.type
_entity.pdbx_description
1 polymer ?
#
loop_
_entity_poly.entity_id
_entity_poly.type
_entity_poly.pdbx_seq_one_letter_code
_entity_poly.pdbx_strand_id
1 'polypeptide(L)'
;MEHEEGPYSGLVKAPGGTLLPTRELLISVHEEVIADSIKTTNIGHHGIRDDSILDYLCYKLEGHPYKKDAVSNAYYVGTEVFFNIACRHPFIDGNKRTAYASSTLLVFANLSEALGEGELELSEEADTGQVIEKIARWGEGSDSSSLLELVREAGLLGKGRTDINEEDVKRFINKFLRETIRVHEEDA
;
A
#
# COMPACT_ATOMS: atom_id res chain seq x y z
N MET A 1 8.68 15.97 19.14
CA MET A 1 8.51 14.72 18.39
C MET A 1 9.72 13.89 18.74
N GLU A 2 9.56 12.89 19.58
CA GLU A 2 10.66 12.00 19.96
C GLU A 2 10.83 10.98 18.83
N HIS A 3 12.06 10.86 18.31
CA HIS A 3 12.42 9.84 17.34
C HIS A 3 12.77 8.57 18.12
N GLU A 4 11.89 7.56 18.07
CA GLU A 4 12.23 6.23 18.58
C GLU A 4 13.21 5.56 17.59
N GLU A 5 14.39 5.16 18.10
CA GLU A 5 15.31 4.27 17.38
C GLU A 5 14.78 2.83 17.52
N GLY A 6 14.32 2.27 16.41
CA GLY A 6 13.78 0.91 16.29
C GLY A 6 13.40 0.59 14.83
N PRO A 7 12.90 -0.61 14.51
CA PRO A 7 12.46 -0.97 13.16
C PRO A 7 11.31 -0.11 12.61
N TYR A 8 10.71 0.71 13.50
CA TYR A 8 9.69 1.71 13.21
C TYR A 8 10.26 3.14 13.07
N SER A 9 11.59 3.30 13.03
CA SER A 9 12.23 4.60 12.77
C SER A 9 11.71 5.14 11.43
N GLY A 10 10.95 6.23 11.47
CA GLY A 10 10.29 6.79 10.29
C GLY A 10 8.79 6.52 10.20
N LEU A 11 8.15 6.00 11.25
CA LEU A 11 6.70 6.13 11.46
C LEU A 11 6.39 7.31 12.38
N VAL A 12 5.24 7.95 12.15
CA VAL A 12 4.70 8.99 13.04
C VAL A 12 3.28 8.63 13.46
N LYS A 13 2.93 8.90 14.72
CA LYS A 13 1.57 8.66 15.24
C LYS A 13 0.67 9.85 14.91
N ALA A 14 -0.40 9.61 14.16
CA ALA A 14 -1.50 10.54 13.96
C ALA A 14 -2.40 10.64 15.21
N PRO A 15 -3.23 11.69 15.34
CA PRO A 15 -4.32 11.70 16.31
C PRO A 15 -5.19 10.44 16.16
N GLY A 16 -5.42 9.73 17.28
CA GLY A 16 -6.13 8.44 17.27
C GLY A 16 -5.22 7.21 17.19
N GLY A 17 -3.89 7.39 17.18
CA GLY A 17 -2.91 6.30 17.32
C GLY A 17 -2.53 5.60 16.02
N THR A 18 -3.08 6.02 14.88
CA THR A 18 -2.72 5.46 13.56
C THR A 18 -1.28 5.83 13.19
N LEU A 19 -0.50 4.83 12.79
CA LEU A 19 0.89 4.97 12.34
C LEU A 19 0.92 5.39 10.86
N LEU A 20 1.59 6.49 10.57
CA LEU A 20 1.77 7.04 9.23
C LEU A 20 3.23 6.93 8.79
N PRO A 21 3.50 6.70 7.51
CA PRO A 21 4.86 6.75 6.99
C PRO A 21 5.38 8.18 6.97
N THR A 22 6.67 8.32 7.27
CA THR A 22 7.45 9.47 6.79
C THR A 22 7.92 9.24 5.36
N ARG A 23 8.33 10.32 4.69
CA ARG A 23 8.98 10.24 3.39
C ARG A 23 10.24 9.37 3.44
N GLU A 24 11.04 9.54 4.49
CA GLU A 24 12.30 8.82 4.70
C GLU A 24 12.05 7.31 4.79
N LEU A 25 11.01 6.89 5.51
CA LEU A 25 10.64 5.48 5.58
C LEU A 25 10.31 4.90 4.20
N LEU A 26 9.50 5.60 3.40
CA LEU A 26 9.13 5.12 2.06
C LEU A 26 10.35 5.01 1.13
N ILE A 27 11.30 5.94 1.25
CA ILE A 27 12.57 5.89 0.52
C ILE A 27 13.42 4.72 1.03
N SER A 28 13.56 4.52 2.33
CA SER A 28 14.33 3.40 2.88
C SER A 28 13.77 2.04 2.47
N VAL A 29 12.44 1.86 2.51
CA VAL A 29 11.79 0.64 2.00
C VAL A 29 12.08 0.45 0.51
N HIS A 30 12.03 1.52 -0.29
CA HIS A 30 12.36 1.46 -1.71
C HIS A 30 13.80 0.99 -1.94
N GLU A 31 14.76 1.58 -1.24
CA GLU A 31 16.18 1.24 -1.37
C GLU A 31 16.45 -0.23 -1.04
N GLU A 32 15.84 -0.76 0.02
CA GLU A 32 15.93 -2.19 0.37
C GLU A 32 15.32 -3.09 -0.72
N VAL A 33 14.14 -2.72 -1.24
CA VAL A 33 13.47 -3.47 -2.31
C VAL A 33 14.31 -3.51 -3.60
N ILE A 34 14.94 -2.40 -3.98
CA ILE A 34 15.82 -2.35 -5.15
C ILE A 34 17.11 -3.12 -4.91
N ALA A 35 17.73 -2.97 -3.73
CA ALA A 35 18.94 -3.69 -3.38
C ALA A 35 18.72 -5.21 -3.44
N ASP A 36 17.62 -5.70 -2.89
CA ASP A 36 17.25 -7.11 -2.97
C ASP A 36 17.01 -7.56 -4.43
N SER A 37 16.28 -6.76 -5.22
CA SER A 37 16.07 -7.05 -6.65
C SER A 37 17.37 -7.17 -7.45
N ILE A 38 18.30 -6.24 -7.25
CA ILE A 38 19.61 -6.26 -7.93
C ILE A 38 20.37 -7.51 -7.49
N LYS A 39 20.36 -7.83 -6.19
CA LYS A 39 21.05 -9.01 -5.66
C LYS A 39 20.48 -10.33 -6.19
N THR A 40 19.16 -10.43 -6.32
CA THR A 40 18.46 -11.68 -6.67
C THR A 40 18.30 -11.89 -8.17
N THR A 41 18.09 -10.81 -8.94
CA THR A 41 17.76 -10.88 -10.37
C THR A 41 18.70 -10.08 -11.27
N ASN A 42 19.63 -9.30 -10.71
CA ASN A 42 20.52 -8.38 -11.44
C ASN A 42 19.76 -7.32 -12.27
N ILE A 43 18.53 -7.00 -11.86
CA ILE A 43 17.65 -5.99 -12.46
C ILE A 43 17.25 -5.00 -11.37
N GLY A 44 17.32 -3.70 -11.65
CA GLY A 44 16.91 -2.65 -10.73
C GLY A 44 17.72 -1.38 -10.91
N HIS A 45 17.09 -0.22 -10.73
CA HIS A 45 17.77 1.07 -10.70
C HIS A 45 17.32 1.87 -9.48
N HIS A 46 18.30 2.37 -8.74
CA HIS A 46 18.07 3.32 -7.66
C HIS A 46 17.60 4.67 -8.20
N GLY A 47 16.88 5.42 -7.36
CA GLY A 47 16.64 6.84 -7.58
C GLY A 47 15.16 7.23 -7.53
N ILE A 48 14.96 8.48 -7.16
CA ILE A 48 13.64 9.12 -7.10
C ILE A 48 13.42 9.89 -8.40
N ARG A 49 12.29 9.63 -9.06
CA ARG A 49 11.85 10.32 -10.28
C ARG A 49 11.12 11.62 -9.96
N ASP A 50 10.22 11.57 -8.98
CA ASP A 50 9.41 12.70 -8.54
C ASP A 50 9.10 12.56 -7.05
N ASP A 51 9.82 13.32 -6.23
CA ASP A 51 9.71 13.27 -4.78
C ASP A 51 8.48 14.03 -4.24
N SER A 52 7.91 14.95 -5.03
CA SER A 52 6.72 15.71 -4.66
C SER A 52 5.49 14.80 -4.44
N ILE A 53 5.47 13.62 -5.08
CA ILE A 53 4.45 12.60 -4.86
C ILE A 53 4.52 12.04 -3.44
N LEU A 54 5.74 11.84 -2.91
CA LEU A 54 5.94 11.33 -1.55
C LEU A 54 5.55 12.38 -0.51
N ASP A 55 5.91 13.65 -0.74
CA ASP A 55 5.50 14.77 0.12
C ASP A 55 3.98 14.94 0.13
N TYR A 56 3.35 14.91 -1.04
CA TYR A 56 1.89 14.96 -1.18
C TYR A 56 1.21 13.82 -0.44
N LEU A 57 1.73 12.60 -0.55
CA LEU A 57 1.20 11.42 0.13
C LEU A 57 1.26 11.58 1.65
N CYS A 58 2.40 12.01 2.20
CA CYS A 58 2.55 12.23 3.64
C CYS A 58 1.58 13.32 4.12
N TYR A 59 1.55 14.47 3.44
CA TYR A 59 0.62 15.57 3.76
C TYR A 59 -0.86 15.11 3.72
N LYS A 60 -1.23 14.32 2.70
CA LYS A 60 -2.59 13.80 2.55
C LYS A 60 -2.98 12.89 3.71
N LEU A 61 -2.08 12.01 4.14
CA LEU A 61 -2.31 11.10 5.25
C LEU A 61 -2.42 11.88 6.57
N GLU A 62 -1.52 12.83 6.83
CA GLU A 62 -1.56 13.68 8.02
C GLU A 62 -2.88 14.48 8.12
N GLY A 63 -3.41 14.96 7.00
CA GLY A 63 -4.67 15.70 6.94
C GLY A 63 -5.94 14.84 7.02
N HIS A 64 -5.82 13.51 7.05
CA HIS A 64 -6.99 12.62 7.06
C HIS A 64 -7.66 12.55 8.44
N PRO A 65 -9.00 12.68 8.55
CA PRO A 65 -9.71 12.51 9.81
C PRO A 65 -9.88 11.01 10.16
N TYR A 66 -8.85 10.44 10.77
CA TYR A 66 -8.84 9.04 11.20
C TYR A 66 -10.03 8.70 12.12
N LYS A 67 -10.62 7.52 11.90
CA LYS A 67 -11.78 7.03 12.67
C LYS A 67 -11.32 6.35 13.96
N LYS A 68 -12.26 6.03 14.85
CA LYS A 68 -11.99 5.16 16.02
C LYS A 68 -11.78 3.68 15.68
N ASP A 69 -11.87 3.32 14.40
CA ASP A 69 -11.67 1.96 13.91
C ASP A 69 -10.24 1.82 13.37
N ALA A 70 -9.37 1.24 14.19
CA ALA A 70 -7.96 1.06 13.87
C ALA A 70 -7.74 0.16 12.64
N VAL A 71 -8.56 -0.87 12.47
CA VAL A 71 -8.47 -1.80 11.33
C VAL A 71 -8.78 -1.04 10.03
N SER A 72 -9.87 -0.28 10.01
CA SER A 72 -10.19 0.56 8.83
C SER A 72 -9.11 1.59 8.53
N ASN A 73 -8.52 2.22 9.56
CA ASN A 73 -7.43 3.17 9.38
C ASN A 73 -6.17 2.51 8.80
N ALA A 74 -5.80 1.32 9.28
CA ALA A 74 -4.65 0.56 8.78
C ALA A 74 -4.76 0.30 7.28
N TYR A 75 -5.89 -0.26 6.85
CA TYR A 75 -6.11 -0.53 5.43
C TYR A 75 -6.24 0.75 4.60
N TYR A 76 -6.78 1.84 5.16
CA TYR A 76 -6.81 3.13 4.48
C TYR A 76 -5.39 3.64 4.18
N VAL A 77 -4.50 3.65 5.18
CA VAL A 77 -3.10 4.06 5.01
C VAL A 77 -2.41 3.19 3.96
N GLY A 78 -2.51 1.85 4.10
CA GLY A 78 -1.95 0.92 3.12
C GLY A 78 -2.47 1.14 1.71
N THR A 79 -3.77 1.38 1.55
CA THR A 79 -4.40 1.64 0.24
C THR A 79 -3.85 2.91 -0.41
N GLU A 80 -3.75 4.00 0.34
CA GLU A 80 -3.27 5.28 -0.18
C GLU A 80 -1.78 5.21 -0.56
N VAL A 81 -0.96 4.55 0.26
CA VAL A 81 0.46 4.34 -0.06
C VAL A 81 0.62 3.46 -1.29
N PHE A 82 -0.10 2.34 -1.36
CA PHE A 82 -0.06 1.46 -2.53
C PHE A 82 -0.41 2.25 -3.79
N PHE A 83 -1.58 2.91 -3.79
CA PHE A 83 -2.10 3.60 -4.96
C PHE A 83 -1.14 4.68 -5.46
N ASN A 84 -0.65 5.55 -4.57
CA ASN A 84 0.20 6.67 -4.99
C ASN A 84 1.55 6.17 -5.51
N ILE A 85 2.16 5.16 -4.89
CA ILE A 85 3.45 4.63 -5.39
C ILE A 85 3.25 3.83 -6.67
N ALA A 86 2.27 2.92 -6.73
CA ALA A 86 2.07 2.04 -7.87
C ALA A 86 1.57 2.79 -9.12
N CYS A 87 0.69 3.77 -8.96
CA CYS A 87 0.04 4.46 -10.08
C CYS A 87 0.71 5.79 -10.47
N ARG A 88 1.47 6.44 -9.56
CA ARG A 88 2.13 7.72 -9.86
C ARG A 88 3.63 7.61 -10.03
N HIS A 89 4.20 6.45 -9.73
CA HIS A 89 5.59 6.08 -10.00
C HIS A 89 6.62 7.13 -9.51
N PRO A 90 6.71 7.41 -8.20
CA PRO A 90 7.68 8.36 -7.66
C PRO A 90 9.15 7.94 -7.85
N PHE A 91 9.44 6.67 -8.09
CA PHE A 91 10.79 6.14 -8.24
C PHE A 91 11.13 5.84 -9.71
N ILE A 92 12.44 5.76 -10.01
CA ILE A 92 12.94 5.43 -11.36
C ILE A 92 12.59 4.00 -11.76
N ASP A 93 12.67 3.06 -10.82
CA ASP A 93 12.30 1.65 -10.98
C ASP A 93 11.58 1.18 -9.69
N GLY A 94 11.09 -0.05 -9.64
CA GLY A 94 10.67 -0.70 -8.40
C GLY A 94 9.35 -0.22 -7.82
N ASN A 95 8.64 0.72 -8.45
CA ASN A 95 7.39 1.29 -7.94
C ASN A 95 6.36 0.23 -7.51
N LYS A 96 6.11 -0.78 -8.34
CA LYS A 96 5.20 -1.90 -8.04
C LYS A 96 5.58 -2.65 -6.76
N ARG A 97 6.84 -3.04 -6.65
CA ARG A 97 7.39 -3.79 -5.51
C ARG A 97 7.40 -2.94 -4.24
N THR A 98 7.76 -1.67 -4.38
CA THR A 98 7.80 -0.68 -3.30
C THR A 98 6.40 -0.39 -2.78
N ALA A 99 5.41 -0.24 -3.66
CA ALA A 99 4.01 -0.04 -3.29
C ALA A 99 3.48 -1.21 -2.46
N TYR A 100 3.73 -2.44 -2.91
CA TYR A 100 3.35 -3.64 -2.18
C TYR A 100 4.06 -3.74 -0.82
N ALA A 101 5.40 -3.67 -0.81
CA ALA A 101 6.18 -3.77 0.42
C ALA A 101 5.80 -2.70 1.46
N SER A 102 5.70 -1.43 1.04
CA SER A 102 5.38 -0.32 1.93
C SER A 102 3.94 -0.40 2.47
N SER A 103 2.98 -0.75 1.62
CA SER A 103 1.58 -0.88 2.05
C SER A 103 1.38 -2.05 3.01
N THR A 104 1.98 -3.21 2.72
CA THR A 104 1.95 -4.37 3.61
C THR A 104 2.61 -4.05 4.95
N LEU A 105 3.81 -3.44 4.95
CA LEU A 105 4.49 -3.01 6.17
C LEU A 105 3.60 -2.10 7.03
N LEU A 106 2.95 -1.11 6.42
CA LEU A 106 2.13 -0.14 7.14
C LEU A 106 0.84 -0.75 7.69
N VAL A 107 0.20 -1.65 6.93
CA VAL A 107 -0.98 -2.38 7.43
C VAL A 107 -0.58 -3.26 8.59
N PHE A 108 0.50 -4.04 8.47
CA PHE A 108 1.02 -4.87 9.56
C PHE A 108 1.34 -4.03 10.80
N ALA A 109 2.13 -2.97 10.66
CA ALA A 109 2.51 -2.12 11.80
C ALA A 109 1.29 -1.53 12.53
N ASN A 110 0.30 -1.03 11.78
CA ASN A 110 -0.92 -0.48 12.38
C ASN A 110 -1.78 -1.54 13.05
N LEU A 111 -1.93 -2.72 12.43
CA LEU A 111 -2.72 -3.80 13.01
C LEU A 111 -2.03 -4.40 14.23
N SER A 112 -0.71 -4.59 14.21
CA SER A 112 0.06 -5.08 15.36
C SER A 112 -0.02 -4.12 16.54
N GLU A 113 0.03 -2.80 16.31
CA GLU A 113 -0.16 -1.80 17.37
C GLU A 113 -1.60 -1.85 17.95
N ALA A 114 -2.60 -2.12 17.10
CA ALA A 114 -4.00 -2.09 17.50
C ALA A 114 -4.49 -3.39 18.16
N LEU A 115 -3.96 -4.53 17.73
CA LEU A 115 -4.47 -5.87 18.04
C LEU A 115 -3.42 -6.76 18.75
N GLY A 116 -2.13 -6.48 18.58
CA GLY A 116 -1.03 -7.34 19.02
C GLY A 116 -0.42 -8.16 17.89
N GLU A 117 0.85 -8.60 18.05
CA GLU A 117 1.63 -9.25 16.99
C GLU A 117 1.15 -10.68 16.63
N GLY A 118 0.46 -11.38 17.54
CA GLY A 118 0.05 -12.77 17.36
C GLY A 118 -1.16 -12.99 16.45
N GLU A 119 -1.81 -11.92 15.98
CA GLU A 119 -3.10 -12.01 15.29
C GLU A 119 -3.01 -11.87 13.76
N LEU A 120 -1.82 -11.74 13.17
CA LEU A 120 -1.66 -11.38 11.76
C LEU A 120 -0.91 -12.42 10.93
N GLU A 121 -1.47 -12.74 9.76
CA GLU A 121 -0.86 -13.66 8.80
C GLU A 121 -0.87 -13.07 7.38
N LEU A 122 0.20 -13.31 6.62
CA LEU A 122 0.22 -13.09 5.18
C LEU A 122 -0.36 -14.32 4.47
N SER A 123 -1.43 -14.12 3.72
CA SER A 123 -1.99 -15.15 2.85
C SER A 123 -0.96 -15.56 1.79
N GLU A 124 -0.66 -16.86 1.71
CA GLU A 124 0.10 -17.45 0.59
C GLU A 124 -0.75 -17.57 -0.69
N GLU A 125 -2.08 -17.34 -0.60
CA GLU A 125 -2.98 -17.45 -1.72
C GLU A 125 -2.95 -16.20 -2.61
N ALA A 126 -2.67 -16.46 -3.89
CA ALA A 126 -2.98 -15.68 -5.09
C ALA A 126 -1.85 -14.85 -5.73
N ASP A 127 -2.06 -14.67 -7.04
CA ASP A 127 -1.27 -14.06 -8.10
C ASP A 127 -0.99 -12.57 -7.89
N THR A 128 -0.39 -12.26 -6.74
CA THR A 128 -0.13 -10.91 -6.25
C THR A 128 0.61 -10.08 -7.28
N GLY A 129 1.57 -10.69 -7.98
CA GLY A 129 2.32 -10.05 -9.07
C GLY A 129 1.43 -9.54 -10.20
N GLN A 130 0.49 -10.35 -10.71
CA GLN A 130 -0.41 -9.95 -11.80
C GLN A 130 -1.39 -8.86 -11.36
N VAL A 131 -1.92 -8.94 -10.13
CA VAL A 131 -2.82 -7.90 -9.59
C VAL A 131 -2.10 -6.56 -9.49
N ILE A 132 -0.90 -6.54 -8.89
CA ILE A 132 -0.09 -5.32 -8.76
C ILE A 132 0.24 -4.74 -10.15
N GLU A 133 0.58 -5.60 -11.12
CA GLU A 133 0.87 -5.16 -12.48
C GLU A 133 -0.33 -4.48 -13.15
N LYS A 134 -1.52 -5.06 -13.05
CA LYS A 134 -2.74 -4.48 -13.62
C LYS A 134 -3.09 -3.13 -13.00
N ILE A 135 -2.88 -2.95 -11.70
CA ILE A 135 -3.07 -1.67 -11.01
C ILE A 135 -2.11 -0.60 -11.55
N ALA A 136 -0.82 -0.92 -11.65
CA ALA A 136 0.18 0.03 -12.14
C ALA A 136 -0.07 0.44 -13.60
N ARG A 137 -0.40 -0.52 -14.48
CA ARG A 137 -0.74 -0.23 -15.89
C ARG A 137 -1.95 0.69 -16.04
N TRP A 138 -2.95 0.56 -15.16
CA TRP A 138 -4.07 1.49 -15.13
C TRP A 138 -3.60 2.91 -14.79
N GLY A 139 -2.70 3.07 -13.81
CA GLY A 139 -2.11 4.36 -13.45
C GLY A 139 -1.29 5.02 -14.56
N GLU A 140 -0.62 4.20 -15.38
CA GLU A 140 0.11 4.63 -16.58
C GLU A 140 -0.83 4.99 -17.76
N GLY A 141 -2.13 4.69 -17.66
CA GLY A 141 -3.09 4.83 -18.76
C GLY A 141 -2.89 3.82 -19.89
N SER A 142 -2.18 2.71 -19.63
CA SER A 142 -1.75 1.75 -20.66
C SER A 142 -2.72 0.59 -20.86
N ASP A 143 -3.47 0.16 -19.84
CA ASP A 143 -4.52 -0.88 -19.95
C ASP A 143 -5.52 -0.82 -18.79
N SER A 144 -6.69 -0.22 -19.03
CA SER A 144 -7.78 -0.15 -18.04
C SER A 144 -8.73 -1.35 -18.10
N SER A 145 -8.72 -2.11 -19.21
CA SER A 145 -9.65 -3.22 -19.46
C SER A 145 -9.40 -4.40 -18.52
N SER A 146 -8.14 -4.76 -18.33
CA SER A 146 -7.77 -5.90 -17.48
C SER A 146 -8.02 -5.65 -16.00
N LEU A 147 -7.87 -4.40 -15.54
CA LEU A 147 -8.21 -4.01 -14.17
C LEU A 147 -9.74 -3.88 -14.00
N LEU A 148 -10.45 -3.34 -14.99
CA LEU A 148 -11.92 -3.26 -14.98
C LEU A 148 -12.58 -4.63 -14.77
N GLU A 149 -12.04 -5.68 -15.41
CA GLU A 149 -12.51 -7.05 -15.24
C GLU A 149 -12.34 -7.52 -13.79
N LEU A 150 -11.15 -7.34 -13.18
CA LEU A 150 -10.91 -7.70 -11.78
C LEU A 150 -11.81 -6.92 -10.81
N VAL A 151 -11.98 -5.61 -11.02
CA VAL A 151 -12.86 -4.78 -10.18
C VAL A 151 -14.32 -5.26 -10.28
N ARG A 152 -14.73 -5.71 -11.47
CA ARG A 152 -16.07 -6.27 -11.70
C ARG A 152 -16.24 -7.63 -11.03
N GLU A 153 -15.29 -8.54 -11.19
CA GLU A 153 -15.27 -9.86 -10.54
C GLU A 153 -15.27 -9.73 -9.02
N ALA A 154 -14.59 -8.72 -8.49
CA ALA A 154 -14.60 -8.38 -7.07
C ALA A 154 -15.96 -7.84 -6.56
N GLY A 155 -16.93 -7.59 -7.45
CA GLY A 155 -18.25 -7.09 -7.12
C GLY A 155 -18.28 -5.60 -6.74
N LEU A 156 -17.23 -4.84 -7.07
CA LEU A 156 -17.09 -3.43 -6.70
C LEU A 156 -17.66 -2.46 -7.73
N LEU A 157 -18.07 -2.98 -8.90
CA LEU A 157 -18.60 -2.19 -10.01
C LEU A 157 -20.14 -2.27 -10.08
N GLY A 158 -20.79 -1.11 -10.24
CA GLY A 158 -22.23 -1.04 -10.50
C GLY A 158 -22.62 -1.70 -11.83
N LYS A 159 -23.84 -2.25 -11.90
CA LYS A 159 -24.38 -2.87 -13.12
C LYS A 159 -24.28 -1.92 -14.32
N GLY A 160 -23.72 -2.40 -15.43
CA GLY A 160 -23.66 -1.67 -16.69
C GLY A 160 -22.53 -0.64 -16.80
N ARG A 161 -21.70 -0.45 -15.77
CA ARG A 161 -20.50 0.41 -15.88
C ARG A 161 -19.44 -0.24 -16.76
N THR A 162 -18.80 0.58 -17.59
CA THR A 162 -17.76 0.17 -18.55
C THR A 162 -16.42 0.85 -18.29
N ASP A 163 -16.31 1.58 -17.18
CA ASP A 163 -15.14 2.34 -16.77
C ASP A 163 -14.91 2.22 -15.26
N ILE A 164 -13.68 2.52 -14.83
CA ILE A 164 -13.27 2.60 -13.42
C ILE A 164 -12.53 3.91 -13.19
N ASN A 165 -12.76 4.51 -12.03
CA ASN A 165 -12.07 5.71 -11.57
C ASN A 165 -11.12 5.39 -10.39
N GLU A 166 -10.40 6.40 -9.91
CA GLU A 166 -9.47 6.27 -8.78
C GLU A 166 -10.11 5.64 -7.54
N GLU A 167 -11.35 6.00 -7.20
CA GLU A 167 -12.05 5.46 -6.02
C GLU A 167 -12.42 3.97 -6.21
N ASP A 168 -12.78 3.56 -7.42
CA ASP A 168 -13.01 2.14 -7.71
C ASP A 168 -11.73 1.32 -7.55
N VAL A 169 -10.59 1.85 -8.02
CA VAL A 169 -9.27 1.21 -7.89
C VAL A 169 -8.82 1.13 -6.44
N LYS A 170 -9.02 2.20 -5.65
CA LYS A 170 -8.69 2.18 -4.22
C LYS A 170 -9.54 1.21 -3.43
N ARG A 171 -10.84 1.11 -3.73
CA ARG A 171 -11.70 0.07 -3.10
C ARG A 171 -11.20 -1.32 -3.42
N PHE A 172 -10.75 -1.54 -4.65
CA PHE A 172 -10.17 -2.81 -5.06
C PHE A 172 -8.85 -3.10 -4.35
N ILE A 173 -7.92 -2.13 -4.28
CA ILE A 173 -6.68 -2.25 -3.49
C ILE A 173 -6.97 -2.56 -2.02
N ASN A 174 -7.95 -1.88 -1.42
CA ASN A 174 -8.33 -2.11 -0.03
C ASN A 174 -8.79 -3.55 0.19
N LYS A 175 -9.66 -4.06 -0.70
CA LYS A 175 -10.12 -5.45 -0.67
C LYS A 175 -8.95 -6.43 -0.86
N PHE A 176 -8.10 -6.16 -1.85
CA PHE A 176 -6.89 -6.95 -2.11
C PHE A 176 -6.00 -7.04 -0.88
N LEU A 177 -5.68 -5.92 -0.22
CA LEU A 177 -4.86 -5.92 1.01
C LEU A 177 -5.50 -6.72 2.15
N ARG A 178 -6.83 -6.69 2.30
CA ARG A 178 -7.56 -7.48 3.30
C ARG A 178 -7.54 -8.98 3.03
N GLU A 179 -7.48 -9.36 1.75
CA GLU A 179 -7.34 -10.77 1.35
C GLU A 179 -5.90 -11.25 1.54
N THR A 180 -4.92 -10.35 1.34
CA THR A 180 -3.50 -10.61 1.56
C THR A 180 -3.12 -10.66 3.04
N ILE A 181 -3.71 -9.83 3.89
CA ILE A 181 -3.36 -9.70 5.31
C ILE A 181 -4.56 -10.14 6.13
N ARG A 182 -4.49 -11.35 6.71
CA ARG A 182 -5.58 -11.91 7.50
C ARG A 182 -5.36 -11.57 8.97
N VAL A 183 -6.45 -11.18 9.63
CA VAL A 183 -6.53 -11.06 11.09
C VAL A 183 -7.17 -12.34 11.60
N HIS A 184 -6.52 -13.05 12.51
CA HIS A 184 -7.14 -14.17 13.21
C HIS A 184 -8.21 -13.61 14.14
N GLU A 185 -9.48 -13.80 13.79
CA GLU A 185 -10.55 -13.71 14.77
C GLU A 185 -10.44 -14.97 15.63
N GLU A 186 -10.06 -14.84 16.92
CA GLU A 186 -10.30 -15.93 17.86
C GLU A 186 -11.82 -16.25 17.81
N ASP A 187 -12.17 -17.49 17.49
CA ASP A 187 -13.55 -17.99 17.61
C ASP A 187 -14.02 -17.74 19.06
N ALA A 188 -14.80 -16.66 19.24
CA ALA A 188 -15.36 -16.26 20.53
C ALA A 188 -16.42 -17.24 21.05
#